data_AF-A0A6V7L8U5-F1
#
_entry.id   AF-A0A6V7L8U5-F1
#
_cell.length_a   1.000
_cell.length_b   1.000
_cell.length_c   1.000
_cell.angle_alpha   90.00
_cell.angle_beta   90.00
_cell.angle_gamma   90.00
#
_symmetry.space_group_name_H-M   'P 1'
#
loop_
_entity.id
_entity.type
_entity.pdbx_description
1 polymer ?
#
loop_
_entity_poly.entity_id
_entity_poly.type
_entity_poly.pdbx_seq_one_letter_code
_entity_poly.pdbx_strand_id
1 'polypeptide(L)' 'VENSSCKYMEHADSGGYETVCKQKYITRPALTMQNNELIEEQIQLPSSCCCHIRFRGNVATRFSPRE' A
#
# COMPACT_ATOMS: atom_id res chain seq x y z
N VAL A 1 2.31 3.20 -10.32
CA VAL A 1 1.12 2.31 -10.49
C VAL A 1 1.00 1.48 -9.23
N GLU A 2 -0.19 1.02 -8.84
CA GLU A 2 -0.28 0.12 -7.68
C GLU A 2 0.64 -1.11 -7.91
N ASN A 3 1.32 -1.53 -6.86
CA ASN A 3 2.21 -2.68 -6.85
C ASN A 3 3.47 -2.53 -7.74
N SER A 4 3.75 -1.34 -8.27
CA SER A 4 5.00 -1.04 -8.97
C SER A 4 6.08 -0.52 -8.02
N SER A 5 7.35 -0.66 -8.42
CA SER A 5 8.48 -0.01 -7.73
C SER A 5 8.35 1.52 -7.75
N CYS A 6 8.86 2.19 -6.72
CA CYS A 6 8.80 3.64 -6.58
C CYS A 6 10.00 4.31 -7.25
N LYS A 7 9.76 5.41 -7.98
CA LYS A 7 10.78 6.09 -8.80
C LYS A 7 11.94 6.72 -8.01
N TYR A 8 11.73 7.12 -6.76
CA TYR A 8 12.69 7.94 -5.99
C TYR A 8 13.50 7.17 -4.94
N MET A 9 13.50 5.83 -4.97
CA MET A 9 14.12 5.02 -3.91
C MET A 9 15.16 4.03 -4.43
N GLU A 10 15.92 4.40 -5.46
CA GLU A 10 16.99 3.58 -6.05
C GLU A 10 18.07 3.14 -5.01
N HIS A 11 18.18 3.86 -3.88
CA HIS A 11 19.08 3.50 -2.77
C HIS A 11 18.51 2.48 -1.78
N ALA A 12 17.19 2.22 -1.79
CA ALA A 12 16.59 1.26 -0.87
C ALA A 12 16.98 -0.19 -1.21
N ASP A 13 17.14 -0.48 -2.51
CA ASP A 13 17.47 -1.81 -3.03
C ASP A 13 18.84 -2.32 -2.53
N SER A 14 19.81 -1.42 -2.29
CA SER A 14 21.15 -1.77 -1.78
C SER A 14 21.16 -2.30 -0.35
N GLY A 15 20.10 -2.08 0.44
CA GLY A 15 20.00 -2.49 1.85
C GLY A 15 19.17 -3.76 2.08
N GLY A 16 18.75 -4.46 1.02
CA GLY A 16 17.79 -5.56 1.12
C GLY A 16 16.35 -5.08 1.36
N TYR A 17 16.04 -3.83 1.01
CA TYR A 17 14.69 -3.28 1.05
C TYR A 17 14.16 -3.12 -0.37
N GLU A 18 12.92 -3.50 -0.62
CA GLU A 18 12.20 -3.19 -1.85
C GLU A 18 11.20 -2.05 -1.59
N THR A 19 10.86 -1.30 -2.65
CA THR A 19 9.80 -0.29 -2.58
C THR A 19 8.62 -0.68 -3.44
N VAL A 20 7.41 -0.43 -2.93
CA VAL A 20 6.15 -0.78 -3.61
C VAL A 20 5.14 0.34 -3.41
N CYS A 21 4.57 0.89 -4.49
CA CYS A 21 3.45 1.83 -4.38
C CYS A 21 2.19 1.08 -3.94
N LYS A 22 1.59 1.48 -2.83
CA LYS A 22 0.32 0.95 -2.34
C LYS A 22 -0.77 1.99 -2.47
N GLN A 23 -1.85 1.63 -3.16
CA GLN A 23 -3.05 2.44 -3.23
C GLN A 23 -3.72 2.45 -1.86
N LYS A 24 -4.06 3.65 -1.42
CA LYS A 24 -4.90 3.89 -0.25
C LYS A 24 -6.31 4.16 -0.72
N TYR A 25 -7.25 3.68 0.07
CA TYR A 25 -8.67 3.89 -0.15
C TYR A 25 -9.24 4.58 1.08
N ILE A 26 -10.24 5.42 0.86
CA ILE A 26 -11.10 5.97 1.91
C ILE A 26 -12.49 5.39 1.74
N THR A 27 -13.13 5.09 2.86
CA THR A 27 -14.51 4.62 2.87
C THR A 27 -15.43 5.82 3.09
N ARG A 28 -16.44 5.97 2.24
CA ARG A 28 -17.45 7.04 2.34
C ARG A 28 -18.85 6.47 2.14
N PRO A 29 -19.87 6.97 2.86
CA PRO A 29 -21.25 6.66 2.56
C PRO A 29 -21.63 7.25 1.20
N ALA A 30 -22.39 6.51 0.42
CA ALA A 30 -22.95 6.95 -0.84
C ALA A 30 -24.33 6.34 -1.05
N LEU A 31 -25.18 7.07 -1.77
CA LEU A 31 -26.44 6.53 -2.25
C LEU A 31 -26.20 5.83 -3.58
N THR A 32 -26.65 4.59 -3.68
CA THR A 32 -26.54 3.78 -4.90
C THR A 32 -27.90 3.25 -5.29
N MET A 33 -28.01 2.84 -6.54
CA MET A 33 -29.20 2.22 -7.09
C MET A 33 -28.96 0.71 -7.17
N GLN A 34 -29.74 -0.05 -6.41
CA GLN A 34 -29.75 -1.51 -6.49
C GLN A 34 -31.18 -1.97 -6.70
N ASN A 35 -31.42 -2.75 -7.77
CA ASN A 35 -32.75 -3.27 -8.10
C ASN A 35 -33.86 -2.21 -8.15
N ASN A 36 -33.58 -1.05 -8.77
CA ASN A 36 -34.50 0.10 -8.83
C ASN A 36 -34.83 0.77 -7.49
N GLU A 37 -34.15 0.41 -6.40
CA GLU A 37 -34.25 1.05 -5.10
C GLU A 37 -32.98 1.85 -4.78
N LEU A 38 -33.17 3.00 -4.14
CA LEU A 38 -32.09 3.82 -3.61
C LEU A 38 -31.67 3.28 -2.25
N ILE A 39 -30.43 2.81 -2.14
CA ILE A 39 -29.87 2.28 -0.90
C ILE A 39 -28.66 3.11 -0.48
N GLU A 40 -28.44 3.24 0.82
CA GLU A 40 -27.21 3.83 1.35
C GLU A 40 -26.19 2.71 1.60
N GLU A 41 -24.99 2.85 1.03
CA GLU A 41 -23.90 1.91 1.22
C GLU A 41 -22.55 2.61 1.43
N GLN A 42 -21.56 1.85 1.87
CA GLN A 42 -20.20 2.33 2.03
C GLN A 42 -19.36 1.97 0.82
N ILE A 43 -18.90 2.97 0.08
CA ILE A 43 -18.04 2.78 -1.09
C ILE A 43 -16.58 3.10 -0.73
N GLN A 44 -15.66 2.40 -1.40
CA GLN A 44 -14.23 2.66 -1.30
C GLN A 44 -13.76 3.50 -2.48
N LEU A 45 -13.17 4.66 -2.19
CA LEU A 45 -12.64 5.58 -3.19
C LEU A 45 -11.11 5.63 -3.10
N PRO A 46 -10.38 5.57 -4.22
CA PRO A 46 -8.93 5.71 -4.21
C PRO A 46 -8.55 7.13 -3.74
N SER A 47 -7.81 7.23 -2.64
CA SER A 47 -7.46 8.53 -2.04
C SER A 47 -6.03 8.99 -2.37
N SER A 48 -5.07 8.07 -2.37
CA SER A 48 -3.67 8.37 -2.67
C SER A 48 -2.88 7.10 -2.96
N CYS A 49 -1.73 7.19 -3.65
CA CYS A 49 -0.73 6.12 -3.68
C CYS A 49 0.47 6.54 -2.85
N CYS A 50 0.89 5.68 -1.92
CA CYS A 50 2.05 5.92 -1.07
C CYS A 50 3.12 4.88 -1.33
N CYS A 51 4.39 5.30 -1.27
CA CYS A 51 5.50 4.37 -1.38
C CYS A 51 5.71 3.64 -0.04
N HIS A 52 5.57 2.32 -0.05
CA HIS A 52 5.86 1.47 1.09
C HIS A 52 7.24 0.83 0.91
N ILE A 53 8.07 0.91 1.94
CA ILE A 53 9.37 0.22 2.00
C ILE A 53 9.16 -1.12 2.71
N ARG A 54 9.59 -2.21 2.09
CA ARG A 54 9.49 -3.58 2.63
C ARG A 54 10.86 -4.21 2.67
N PHE A 55 11.18 -4.93 3.74
CA PHE A 55 12.43 -5.67 3.81
C PHE A 55 12.28 -7.00 3.08
N ARG A 56 13.13 -7.27 2.09
CA ARG A 56 13.22 -8.54 1.35
C ARG A 56 14.12 -9.57 2.03
N GLY A 57 14.96 -9.16 2.98
CA GLY A 57 15.85 -10.07 3.69
C GLY A 57 15.12 -10.99 4.67
N ASN A 58 15.83 -12.01 5.15
CA ASN A 58 15.30 -12.94 6.14
C ASN A 58 15.12 -12.22 7.50
N VAL A 59 13.93 -12.26 8.08
CA VAL A 59 13.67 -11.70 9.42
C VAL A 59 14.55 -12.32 10.51
N ALA A 60 15.07 -13.53 10.30
CA ALA A 60 16.02 -14.18 11.21
C ALA A 60 17.41 -13.52 11.25
N THR A 61 17.83 -12.82 10.17
CA THR A 61 19.14 -12.12 10.13
C THR A 61 19.05 -10.68 10.62
N ARG A 62 17.88 -10.23 11.10
CA ARG A 62 17.64 -8.87 11.62
C ARG A 62 18.31 -8.61 12.98
N PHE A 63 18.73 -9.66 13.68
CA PHE A 63 19.56 -9.59 14.88
C PHE A 63 21.01 -9.89 14.50
N SER A 64 21.81 -8.85 14.23
CA SER A 64 23.24 -8.96 14.53
C SER A 64 23.34 -8.92 16.05
N PRO A 65 23.96 -9.92 16.73
CA PRO A 65 24.37 -9.75 18.11
C PRO A 65 25.20 -8.48 18.18
N ARG A 66 24.85 -7.58 19.08
CA ARG A 66 25.66 -6.42 19.42
C ARG A 66 26.85 -6.99 20.20
N GLU A 67 28.02 -7.00 19.58
CA GLU A 67 29.30 -7.23 20.29
C GLU A 67 29.51 -6.16 21.37
#